data_AF-A0A453FXL2-F1
#
_entry.id   AF-A0A453FXL2-F1
#
_cell.length_a   1.000
_cell.length_b   1.000
_cell.length_c   1.000
_cell.angle_alpha   90.00
_cell.angle_beta   90.00
_cell.angle_gamma   90.00
#
_symmetry.space_group_name_H-M   'P 1'
#
loop_
_entity.id
_entity.type
_entity.pdbx_description
1 polymer ?
#
loop_
_entity_poly.entity_id
_entity_poly.type
_entity_poly.pdbx_seq_one_letter_code
_entity_poly.pdbx_strand_id
1 'polypeptide(L)'
;MQLTAYLPVAGAGPPDLPDHDAGALGRPAHPQRHTPAAPRHLVLPPVHPSRSTRARHPLKGQARVAALRELRSLASTHQSVTKAIAEAGGVSLLTSLLGPFTSHSMGSEAVAILVSGVPLDAEAKAALMQPAKVSLVVDMLNEGAVDTKINCVRLIRIVMEEKGCRPETVASLSLSAGRSWSRMMVCCC
;
A
#
# COMPACT_ATOMS: atom_id res chain seq x y z
N MET A 1 -28.81 49.73 2.89
CA MET A 1 -28.03 50.84 2.29
C MET A 1 -26.92 50.19 1.47
N GLN A 2 -27.30 49.73 0.27
CA GLN A 2 -26.90 50.23 -1.08
C GLN A 2 -25.53 49.66 -1.51
N LEU A 3 -25.50 48.70 -2.45
CA LEU A 3 -25.43 48.87 -3.93
C LEU A 3 -24.09 49.51 -4.34
N THR A 4 -23.27 49.00 -5.25
CA THR A 4 -23.50 48.69 -6.69
C THR A 4 -22.19 48.03 -7.19
N ALA A 5 -22.16 46.78 -7.71
CA ALA A 5 -22.22 46.38 -9.13
C ALA A 5 -21.42 47.25 -10.13
N TYR A 6 -20.63 46.63 -11.02
CA TYR A 6 -20.60 46.83 -12.48
C TYR A 6 -19.51 45.96 -13.16
N LEU A 7 -19.95 44.86 -13.78
CA LEU A 7 -19.41 44.27 -15.03
C LEU A 7 -19.83 45.20 -16.21
N PRO A 8 -19.25 45.18 -17.44
CA PRO A 8 -19.47 44.04 -18.37
C PRO A 8 -18.53 43.86 -19.61
N VAL A 9 -18.73 42.75 -20.36
CA VAL A 9 -18.88 42.61 -21.85
C VAL A 9 -17.68 42.97 -22.78
N ALA A 10 -17.38 42.31 -23.91
CA ALA A 10 -17.91 41.15 -24.64
C ALA A 10 -17.04 40.81 -25.89
N GLY A 11 -17.32 39.64 -26.50
CA GLY A 11 -17.26 39.38 -27.95
C GLY A 11 -15.87 39.04 -28.53
N ALA A 12 -15.71 38.25 -29.59
CA ALA A 12 -16.63 37.63 -30.54
C ALA A 12 -15.91 36.44 -31.22
N GLY A 13 -16.66 35.62 -31.96
CA GLY A 13 -16.23 34.33 -32.55
C GLY A 13 -15.32 34.37 -33.81
N PRO A 14 -15.17 33.21 -34.48
CA PRO A 14 -14.08 32.80 -35.41
C PRO A 14 -14.46 33.05 -36.90
N PRO A 15 -13.74 32.64 -37.99
CA PRO A 15 -13.43 31.24 -38.42
C PRO A 15 -12.15 31.02 -39.30
N ASP A 16 -12.00 29.79 -39.83
CA ASP A 16 -11.41 29.37 -41.13
C ASP A 16 -10.04 28.64 -41.24
N LEU A 17 -10.13 27.41 -41.79
CA LEU A 17 -9.13 26.57 -42.51
C LEU A 17 -8.99 27.11 -43.98
N PRO A 18 -8.24 26.53 -44.96
CA PRO A 18 -7.38 25.32 -45.04
C PRO A 18 -6.04 25.53 -45.84
N ASP A 19 -5.44 24.41 -46.29
CA ASP A 19 -4.54 24.20 -47.43
C ASP A 19 -3.02 24.14 -47.20
N HIS A 20 -2.45 22.94 -47.45
CA HIS A 20 -1.54 22.77 -48.58
C HIS A 20 -1.35 21.29 -48.97
N ASP A 21 -1.88 20.98 -50.16
CA ASP A 21 -1.56 19.85 -51.01
C ASP A 21 -0.11 19.95 -51.51
N ALA A 22 0.57 18.81 -51.63
CA ALA A 22 1.77 18.64 -52.44
C ALA A 22 1.78 17.22 -53.01
N GLY A 23 1.25 17.08 -54.22
CA GLY A 23 1.40 15.89 -55.05
C GLY A 23 2.81 15.78 -55.64
N ALA A 24 3.20 14.56 -56.03
CA ALA A 24 3.37 14.19 -57.44
C ALA A 24 4.26 12.94 -57.65
N LEU A 25 3.69 12.01 -58.43
CA LEU A 25 4.30 11.23 -59.52
C LEU A 25 5.32 10.10 -59.22
N GLY A 26 4.97 8.88 -59.66
CA GLY A 26 5.94 8.11 -60.47
C GLY A 26 5.95 6.57 -60.46
N ARG A 27 4.85 5.90 -60.87
CA ARG A 27 4.85 4.78 -61.86
C ARG A 27 5.55 3.41 -61.51
N PRO A 28 5.37 2.32 -62.30
CA PRO A 28 4.60 1.14 -61.88
C PRO A 28 5.36 -0.21 -61.94
N ALA A 29 4.80 -1.26 -61.33
CA ALA A 29 5.00 -2.65 -61.79
C ALA A 29 3.86 -3.58 -61.30
N HIS A 30 3.19 -4.21 -62.25
CA HIS A 30 2.37 -5.41 -62.11
C HIS A 30 3.02 -6.45 -63.06
N PRO A 31 2.69 -7.77 -63.05
CA PRO A 31 1.83 -8.55 -62.16
C PRO A 31 2.44 -9.91 -61.75
N GLN A 32 1.81 -10.65 -60.84
CA GLN A 32 1.44 -12.05 -61.11
C GLN A 32 0.48 -12.61 -60.07
N ARG A 33 -0.63 -13.16 -60.60
CA ARG A 33 -1.65 -13.92 -59.88
C ARG A 33 -1.16 -15.34 -59.65
N HIS A 34 -1.41 -15.90 -58.47
CA HIS A 34 -1.68 -17.33 -58.31
C HIS A 34 -2.81 -17.56 -57.29
N THR A 35 -3.68 -18.49 -57.65
CA THR A 35 -4.98 -18.90 -57.09
C THR A 35 -4.85 -19.89 -55.91
N PRO A 36 -5.96 -20.31 -55.26
CA PRO A 36 -6.05 -20.51 -53.80
C PRO A 36 -5.84 -21.97 -53.34
N ALA A 37 -5.50 -22.15 -52.05
CA ALA A 37 -5.50 -23.46 -51.40
C ALA A 37 -6.11 -23.40 -49.97
N ALA A 38 -7.26 -24.07 -49.84
CA ALA A 38 -7.91 -24.75 -48.71
C ALA A 38 -7.78 -24.24 -47.24
N PRO A 39 -8.89 -24.25 -46.47
CA PRO A 39 -8.89 -23.89 -45.05
C PRO A 39 -8.36 -25.03 -44.18
N ARG A 40 -7.33 -24.77 -43.35
CA ARG A 40 -6.89 -25.68 -42.30
C ARG A 40 -7.63 -25.34 -41.02
N HIS A 41 -8.50 -26.25 -40.57
CA HIS A 41 -9.07 -26.25 -39.23
C HIS A 41 -7.94 -26.20 -38.18
N LEU A 42 -7.79 -25.06 -37.49
CA LEU A 42 -7.03 -25.01 -36.23
C LEU A 42 -7.90 -25.63 -35.13
N VAL A 43 -7.57 -26.86 -34.76
CA VAL A 43 -8.01 -27.44 -33.49
C VAL A 43 -7.16 -26.80 -32.39
N LEU A 44 -7.80 -25.98 -31.54
CA LEU A 44 -7.21 -25.44 -30.31
C LEU A 44 -6.96 -26.60 -29.32
N PRO A 45 -5.76 -26.73 -28.71
CA PRO A 45 -5.56 -27.66 -27.62
C PRO A 45 -6.23 -27.15 -26.33
N PRO A 46 -6.68 -28.06 -25.43
CA PRO A 46 -7.33 -27.68 -24.18
C PRO A 46 -6.33 -26.97 -23.25
N VAL A 47 -6.74 -25.80 -22.77
CA VAL A 47 -6.02 -25.02 -21.76
C VAL A 47 -6.10 -25.76 -20.43
N HIS A 48 -5.03 -26.43 -20.04
CA HIS A 48 -4.87 -26.89 -18.66
C HIS A 48 -4.61 -25.66 -17.77
N PRO A 49 -5.29 -25.52 -16.61
CA PRO A 49 -4.97 -24.46 -15.67
C PRO A 49 -3.57 -24.71 -15.09
N SER A 50 -2.62 -23.92 -15.57
CA SER A 50 -1.25 -23.86 -15.08
C SER A 50 -1.27 -23.61 -13.57
N ARG A 51 -0.68 -24.57 -12.85
CA ARG A 51 -0.43 -24.52 -11.41
C ARG A 51 0.42 -23.28 -11.12
N SER A 52 -0.23 -22.20 -10.70
CA SER A 52 0.42 -20.95 -10.33
C SER A 52 1.30 -21.16 -9.10
N THR A 53 2.59 -21.42 -9.33
CA THR A 53 3.62 -21.17 -8.34
C THR A 53 3.70 -19.66 -8.16
N ARG A 54 3.36 -19.21 -6.94
CA ARG A 54 3.41 -17.81 -6.52
C ARG A 54 4.87 -17.34 -6.48
N ALA A 55 5.46 -17.07 -7.64
CA ALA A 55 6.63 -16.20 -7.73
C ALA A 55 6.16 -14.79 -7.38
N ARG A 56 6.34 -14.37 -6.12
CA ARG A 56 6.21 -12.96 -5.74
C ARG A 56 7.33 -12.24 -6.47
N HIS A 57 7.01 -11.61 -7.59
CA HIS A 57 7.93 -10.76 -8.34
C HIS A 57 8.61 -9.78 -7.38
N PRO A 58 9.94 -9.83 -7.18
CA PRO A 58 10.67 -9.01 -6.20
C PRO A 58 10.41 -7.49 -6.36
N LEU A 59 10.11 -7.08 -7.59
CA LEU A 59 9.79 -5.70 -7.97
C LEU A 59 8.49 -5.19 -7.32
N LYS A 60 7.49 -6.06 -7.12
CA LYS A 60 6.20 -5.68 -6.50
C LYS A 60 6.34 -5.41 -5.00
N GLY A 61 7.30 -6.05 -4.33
CA GLY A 61 7.62 -5.78 -2.93
C GLY A 61 8.31 -4.44 -2.75
N GLN A 62 9.28 -4.11 -3.60
CA GLN A 62 10.00 -2.84 -3.54
C GLN A 62 9.09 -1.63 -3.83
N ALA A 63 8.23 -1.72 -4.85
CA ALA A 63 7.26 -0.65 -5.13
C ALA A 63 6.33 -0.38 -3.94
N ARG A 64 5.92 -1.43 -3.20
CA ARG A 64 5.11 -1.29 -1.98
C ARG A 64 5.87 -0.60 -0.86
N VAL A 65 7.15 -0.96 -0.65
CA VAL A 65 7.98 -0.30 0.36
C VAL A 65 8.18 1.18 0.02
N ALA A 66 8.41 1.53 -1.24
CA ALA A 66 8.53 2.92 -1.68
C ALA A 66 7.24 3.71 -1.41
N ALA A 67 6.09 3.17 -1.81
CA ALA A 67 4.79 3.80 -1.55
C ALA A 67 4.51 3.98 -0.05
N LEU A 68 4.85 2.99 0.79
CA LEU A 68 4.71 3.10 2.25
C LEU A 68 5.64 4.15 2.84
N ARG A 69 6.86 4.31 2.31
CA ARG A 69 7.78 5.37 2.74
C ARG A 69 7.24 6.76 2.44
N GLU A 70 6.69 6.96 1.26
CA GLU A 70 6.05 8.23 0.88
C GLU A 70 4.84 8.51 1.79
N LEU A 71 3.97 7.50 1.98
CA LEU A 71 2.82 7.62 2.86
C LEU A 71 3.23 7.96 4.30
N ARG A 72 4.28 7.33 4.82
CA ARG A 72 4.85 7.61 6.14
C ARG A 72 5.33 9.05 6.24
N SER A 73 6.06 9.54 5.23
CA SER A 73 6.55 10.92 5.20
C SER A 73 5.39 11.91 5.31
N LEU A 74 4.34 11.72 4.50
CA LEU A 74 3.13 12.54 4.53
C LEU A 74 2.39 12.43 5.87
N ALA A 75 2.20 11.22 6.38
CA ALA A 75 1.51 10.97 7.65
C ALA A 75 2.26 11.56 8.85
N SER A 76 3.59 11.61 8.82
CA SER A 76 4.40 12.25 9.87
C SER A 76 4.34 13.78 9.84
N THR A 77 3.97 14.37 8.71
CA THR A 77 3.96 15.83 8.51
C THR A 77 2.55 16.41 8.67
N HIS A 78 1.51 15.66 8.26
CA HIS A 78 0.15 16.18 8.14
C HIS A 78 -0.86 15.30 8.88
N GLN A 79 -1.49 15.84 9.92
CA GLN A 79 -2.56 15.18 10.67
C GLN A 79 -3.80 14.88 9.80
N SER A 80 -4.06 15.69 8.76
CA SER A 80 -5.13 15.40 7.80
C SER A 80 -4.92 14.08 7.07
N VAL A 81 -3.66 13.70 6.81
CA VAL A 81 -3.32 12.42 6.17
C VAL A 81 -3.57 11.25 7.12
N THR A 82 -3.20 11.36 8.40
CA THR A 82 -3.45 10.29 9.37
C THR A 82 -4.94 10.04 9.57
N LYS A 83 -5.75 11.10 9.58
CA LYS A 83 -7.22 11.00 9.59
C LYS A 83 -7.76 10.32 8.32
N ALA A 84 -7.29 10.74 7.14
CA ALA A 84 -7.70 10.14 5.87
C ALA A 84 -7.32 8.66 5.77
N ILE A 85 -6.15 8.26 6.29
CA ILE A 85 -5.74 6.84 6.37
C ILE A 85 -6.76 6.03 7.18
N ALA A 86 -7.23 6.55 8.31
CA ALA A 86 -8.24 5.87 9.12
C ALA A 86 -9.59 5.77 8.40
N GLU A 87 -10.09 6.88 7.84
CA GLU A 87 -11.38 6.96 7.15
C GLU A 87 -11.43 6.08 5.89
N ALA A 88 -10.31 5.92 5.19
CA ALA A 88 -10.20 5.07 4.00
C ALA A 88 -10.01 3.57 4.31
N GLY A 89 -10.08 3.16 5.58
CA GLY A 89 -9.83 1.76 5.99
C GLY A 89 -8.36 1.35 5.92
N GLY A 90 -7.44 2.33 5.84
CA GLY A 90 -6.00 2.10 5.76
C GLY A 90 -5.42 1.40 7.00
N VAL A 91 -6.03 1.58 8.18
CA VAL A 91 -5.61 0.87 9.41
C VAL A 91 -5.73 -0.65 9.25
N SER A 92 -6.84 -1.13 8.69
CA SER A 92 -7.05 -2.57 8.44
C SER A 92 -6.03 -3.11 7.43
N LEU A 93 -5.75 -2.33 6.37
CA LEU A 93 -4.73 -2.67 5.38
C LEU A 93 -3.33 -2.75 6.02
N LEU A 94 -2.91 -1.71 6.75
CA LEU A 94 -1.61 -1.64 7.42
C LEU A 94 -1.44 -2.77 8.44
N THR A 95 -2.49 -3.07 9.19
CA THR A 95 -2.52 -4.18 10.14
C THR A 95 -2.41 -5.53 9.43
N SER A 96 -3.06 -5.68 8.27
CA SER A 96 -2.97 -6.88 7.42
C SER A 96 -1.58 -7.05 6.80
N LEU A 97 -0.86 -5.95 6.56
CA LEU A 97 0.54 -6.00 6.12
C LEU A 97 1.47 -6.56 7.19
N LEU A 98 1.08 -6.65 8.46
CA LEU A 98 1.91 -7.24 9.52
C LEU A 98 1.75 -8.77 9.63
N GLY A 99 1.29 -9.43 8.58
CA GLY A 99 1.07 -10.88 8.57
C GLY A 99 2.33 -11.74 8.39
N PRO A 100 2.14 -13.08 8.42
CA PRO A 100 3.17 -14.03 8.03
C PRO A 100 3.70 -13.70 6.62
N PHE A 101 5.01 -13.83 6.41
CA PHE A 101 5.70 -13.56 5.14
C PHE A 101 5.83 -12.08 4.75
N THR A 102 5.59 -11.15 5.68
CA THR A 102 5.96 -9.75 5.49
C THR A 102 7.46 -9.58 5.70
N SER A 103 8.13 -8.89 4.77
CA SER A 103 9.54 -8.57 4.93
C SER A 103 9.72 -7.54 6.04
N HIS A 104 10.84 -7.61 6.75
CA HIS A 104 11.21 -6.64 7.78
C HIS A 104 11.08 -5.18 7.29
N SER A 105 11.48 -4.91 6.03
CA SER A 105 11.33 -3.60 5.40
C SER A 105 9.88 -3.13 5.27
N MET A 106 8.97 -4.00 4.84
CA MET A 106 7.55 -3.66 4.74
C MET A 106 6.91 -3.50 6.13
N GLY A 107 7.25 -4.39 7.06
CA GLY A 107 6.76 -4.33 8.43
C GLY A 107 7.16 -3.04 9.13
N SER A 108 8.43 -2.63 8.98
CA SER A 108 8.96 -1.41 9.61
C SER A 108 8.23 -0.15 9.14
N GLU A 109 7.93 -0.02 7.85
CA GLU A 109 7.18 1.15 7.35
C GLU A 109 5.72 1.11 7.80
N ALA A 110 5.08 -0.07 7.77
CA ALA A 110 3.72 -0.23 8.25
C ALA A 110 3.57 0.15 9.73
N VAL A 111 4.49 -0.33 10.59
CA VAL A 111 4.54 0.04 12.01
C VAL A 111 4.76 1.54 12.18
N ALA A 112 5.68 2.14 11.42
CA ALA A 112 5.95 3.57 11.51
C ALA A 112 4.72 4.43 11.17
N ILE A 113 3.88 4.02 10.22
CA ILE A 113 2.63 4.70 9.89
C ILE A 113 1.58 4.49 11.00
N LEU A 114 1.44 3.26 11.51
CA LEU A 114 0.48 2.98 12.58
C LEU A 114 0.75 3.82 13.85
N VAL A 115 2.01 4.15 14.12
CA VAL A 115 2.39 4.98 15.27
C VAL A 115 2.51 6.47 14.96
N SER A 116 2.26 6.92 13.73
CA SER A 116 2.40 8.33 13.33
C SER A 116 1.21 9.21 13.76
N GLY A 117 0.33 8.70 14.63
CA GLY A 117 -0.89 9.39 15.06
C GLY A 117 -2.15 8.98 14.29
N VAL A 118 -2.12 7.83 13.62
CA VAL A 118 -3.35 7.22 13.07
C VAL A 118 -4.17 6.64 14.22
N PRO A 119 -5.46 6.97 14.36
CA PRO A 119 -6.29 6.42 15.42
C PRO A 119 -6.50 4.90 15.20
N LEU A 120 -6.20 4.12 16.23
CA LEU A 120 -6.44 2.66 16.25
C LEU A 120 -7.64 2.37 17.13
N ASP A 121 -8.68 1.78 16.54
CA ASP A 121 -9.84 1.28 17.25
C ASP A 121 -9.52 -0.04 17.99
N ALA A 122 -10.46 -0.49 18.83
CA ALA A 122 -10.30 -1.72 19.61
C ALA A 122 -10.10 -2.95 18.72
N GLU A 123 -10.78 -3.01 17.57
CA GLU A 123 -10.63 -4.11 16.61
C GLU A 123 -9.22 -4.14 16.00
N ALA A 124 -8.67 -2.99 15.58
CA ALA A 124 -7.31 -2.92 15.08
C ALA A 124 -6.28 -3.27 16.16
N LYS A 125 -6.48 -2.83 17.40
CA LYS A 125 -5.60 -3.20 18.54
C LYS A 125 -5.63 -4.71 18.79
N ALA A 126 -6.82 -5.30 18.89
CA ALA A 126 -6.99 -6.75 19.04
C ALA A 126 -6.37 -7.51 17.86
N ALA A 127 -6.55 -7.00 16.65
CA ALA A 127 -5.94 -7.58 15.46
C ALA A 127 -4.41 -7.53 15.54
N LEU A 128 -3.80 -6.43 16.01
CA LEU A 128 -2.35 -6.28 16.19
C LEU A 128 -1.77 -7.19 17.28
N MET A 129 -2.59 -7.57 18.27
CA MET A 129 -2.22 -8.49 19.35
C MET A 129 -2.23 -9.97 18.92
N GLN A 130 -2.60 -10.29 17.67
CA GLN A 130 -2.52 -11.65 17.16
C GLN A 130 -1.08 -12.18 17.19
N PRO A 131 -0.83 -13.45 17.59
CA PRO A 131 0.51 -14.00 17.77
C PRO A 131 1.45 -13.81 16.59
N ALA A 132 0.94 -13.98 15.36
CA ALA A 132 1.76 -13.83 14.15
C ALA A 132 2.31 -12.40 13.98
N LYS A 133 1.52 -11.37 14.30
CA LYS A 133 1.93 -9.97 14.19
C LYS A 133 2.88 -9.59 15.31
N VAL A 134 2.60 -10.07 16.52
CA VAL A 134 3.49 -9.84 17.66
C VAL A 134 4.87 -10.45 17.40
N SER A 135 4.95 -11.69 16.90
CA SER A 135 6.22 -12.29 16.52
C SER A 135 6.99 -11.44 15.51
N LEU A 136 6.33 -10.92 14.47
CA LEU A 136 6.98 -10.03 13.52
C LEU A 136 7.53 -8.75 14.18
N VAL A 137 6.78 -8.16 15.12
CA VAL A 137 7.26 -6.96 15.84
C VAL A 137 8.40 -7.32 16.81
N VAL A 138 8.44 -8.52 17.40
CA VAL A 138 9.62 -9.04 18.14
C VAL A 138 10.83 -9.10 17.22
N ASP A 139 10.67 -9.67 16.02
CA ASP A 139 11.75 -9.83 15.05
C ASP A 139 12.32 -8.46 14.66
N MET A 140 11.44 -7.47 14.43
CA MET A 140 11.85 -6.09 14.17
C MET A 140 12.53 -5.40 15.38
N LEU A 141 12.17 -5.76 16.62
CA LEU A 141 12.87 -5.28 17.82
C LEU A 141 14.27 -5.89 17.97
N ASN A 142 14.45 -7.14 17.55
CA ASN A 142 15.74 -7.83 17.64
C ASN A 142 16.69 -7.32 16.55
N GLU A 143 16.24 -7.30 15.31
CA GLU A 143 17.08 -7.10 14.12
C GLU A 143 17.00 -5.68 13.52
N GLY A 144 16.01 -4.87 13.91
CA GLY A 144 15.75 -3.57 13.30
C GLY A 144 16.71 -2.45 13.70
N ALA A 145 16.70 -1.36 12.93
CA ALA A 145 17.41 -0.13 13.27
C ALA A 145 16.78 0.58 14.48
N VAL A 146 17.51 1.49 15.12
CA VAL A 146 17.06 2.21 16.33
C VAL A 146 15.67 2.85 16.13
N ASP A 147 15.44 3.53 15.01
CA ASP A 147 14.14 4.13 14.69
C ASP A 147 13.00 3.10 14.58
N THR A 148 13.28 1.95 13.96
CA THR A 148 12.31 0.85 13.88
C THR A 148 11.98 0.33 15.27
N LYS A 149 13.00 0.15 16.14
CA LYS A 149 12.79 -0.30 17.52
C LYS A 149 11.94 0.71 18.32
N ILE A 150 12.22 2.00 18.19
CA ILE A 150 11.41 3.06 18.82
C ILE A 150 9.95 2.98 18.36
N ASN A 151 9.71 2.82 17.06
CA ASN A 151 8.37 2.69 16.52
C ASN A 151 7.66 1.42 17.02
N CYS A 152 8.38 0.29 17.12
CA CYS A 152 7.83 -0.94 17.68
C CYS A 152 7.44 -0.79 19.16
N VAL A 153 8.28 -0.15 19.97
CA VAL A 153 7.97 0.14 21.39
C VAL A 153 6.77 1.08 21.51
N ARG A 154 6.66 2.09 20.64
CA ARG A 154 5.48 2.97 20.58
C ARG A 154 4.22 2.19 20.23
N LEU A 155 4.29 1.29 19.26
CA LEU A 155 3.15 0.46 18.86
C LEU A 155 2.69 -0.41 20.03
N ILE A 156 3.63 -1.07 20.72
CA ILE A 156 3.37 -1.86 21.93
C ILE A 156 2.61 -1.03 22.95
N ARG A 157 3.09 0.18 23.24
CA ARG A 157 2.44 1.07 24.20
C ARG A 157 1.00 1.38 23.80
N ILE A 158 0.75 1.73 22.53
CA ILE A 158 -0.60 2.08 22.03
C ILE A 158 -1.58 0.90 22.14
N VAL A 159 -1.13 -0.32 21.83
CA VAL A 159 -1.98 -1.52 21.95
C VAL A 159 -2.19 -1.95 23.40
N MET A 160 -1.26 -1.64 24.30
CA MET A 160 -1.37 -1.94 25.73
C MET A 160 -2.22 -0.95 26.53
N GLU A 161 -2.39 0.29 26.05
CA GLU A 161 -3.20 1.31 26.71
C GLU A 161 -4.73 1.04 26.67
N GLU A 162 -5.15 -0.16 26.22
CA GLU A 162 -6.55 -0.59 26.28
C GLU A 162 -7.01 -0.87 27.71
N LYS A 163 -8.24 -0.46 28.06
CA LYS A 163 -8.79 -0.34 29.42
C LYS A 163 -8.92 -1.64 30.25
N GLY A 164 -8.32 -2.75 29.83
CA GLY A 164 -8.26 -4.01 30.56
C GLY A 164 -6.85 -4.60 30.71
N CYS A 165 -5.86 -4.07 29.99
CA CYS A 165 -4.48 -4.53 30.07
C CYS A 165 -3.76 -3.78 31.19
N ARG A 166 -3.74 -4.35 32.39
CA ARG A 166 -2.93 -3.84 33.51
C ARG A 166 -1.54 -4.49 33.41
N PRO A 167 -0.49 -3.77 32.97
CA PRO A 167 0.87 -4.33 32.79
C PRO A 167 1.60 -4.54 34.12
N GLU A 168 0.88 -4.66 35.22
CA GLU A 168 1.50 -4.74 36.52
C GLU A 168 2.33 -6.00 36.64
N THR A 169 3.62 -5.77 36.82
CA THR A 169 4.68 -6.74 37.05
C THR A 169 5.23 -7.44 35.80
N VAL A 170 5.68 -6.67 34.82
CA VAL A 170 6.88 -7.04 34.04
C VAL A 170 8.10 -6.24 34.52
N ALA A 171 8.22 -6.07 35.83
CA ALA A 171 9.42 -5.53 36.48
C ALA A 171 10.52 -6.59 36.68
N SER A 172 10.27 -7.85 36.29
CA SER A 172 11.32 -8.87 36.23
C SER A 172 12.00 -8.81 34.87
N LEU A 173 12.90 -7.84 34.76
CA LEU A 173 13.87 -7.64 33.68
C LEU A 173 14.80 -8.87 33.56
N SER A 174 14.34 -9.90 32.86
CA SER A 174 15.24 -10.88 32.25
C SER A 174 14.89 -10.95 30.76
N LEU A 175 15.69 -10.18 30.02
CA LEU A 175 15.63 -9.87 28.60
C LEU A 175 15.68 -11.14 27.73
N SER A 176 14.52 -11.73 27.48
CA SER A 176 14.30 -12.57 26.31
C SER A 176 13.00 -12.11 25.66
N ALA A 177 13.12 -11.34 24.57
CA ALA A 177 12.01 -10.64 23.90
C ALA A 177 10.83 -11.57 23.52
N GLY A 178 11.07 -12.89 23.39
CA GLY A 178 10.02 -13.86 23.10
C GLY A 178 9.09 -14.24 24.27
N ARG A 179 9.57 -14.33 25.52
CA ARG A 179 8.75 -14.88 26.63
C ARG A 179 7.85 -13.86 27.31
N SER A 180 8.28 -12.61 27.37
CA SER A 180 7.51 -11.52 27.99
C SER A 180 6.21 -11.26 27.23
N TRP A 181 6.29 -11.29 25.90
CA TRP A 181 5.18 -10.92 25.05
C TRP A 181 4.12 -12.02 24.90
N SER A 182 4.53 -13.29 24.92
CA SER A 182 3.58 -14.42 24.99
C SER A 182 2.77 -14.38 26.28
N ARG A 183 3.40 -14.08 27.42
CA ARG A 183 2.70 -13.94 28.70
C ARG A 183 1.76 -12.73 28.70
N MET A 184 2.15 -11.65 28.02
CA MET A 184 1.33 -10.45 27.86
C MET A 184 0.11 -10.69 26.95
N MET A 185 0.25 -11.47 25.88
CA MET A 185 -0.88 -11.89 25.04
C MET A 185 -1.91 -12.70 25.84
N VAL A 186 -1.47 -13.60 26.74
CA VAL A 186 -2.38 -14.39 27.59
C VAL A 186 -3.17 -13.52 28.59
N CYS A 187 -2.65 -12.36 28.99
CA CYS A 187 -3.34 -11.47 29.91
C CYS A 187 -4.28 -10.46 29.22
N CYS A 188 -4.16 -10.27 27.90
CA CYS A 188 -4.86 -9.25 27.13
C CYS A 188 -5.83 -9.82 26.06
N CYS A 189 -5.94 -11.14 25.94
CA CYS A 189 -6.92 -11.85 25.10
C CYS A 189 -7.84 -12.69 25.98
#